data_AF-A0A956HZ50-F1
#
_entry.id   AF-A0A956HZ50-F1
#
_cell.length_a   1.000
_cell.length_b   1.000
_cell.length_c   1.000
_cell.angle_alpha   90.00
_cell.angle_beta   90.00
_cell.angle_gamma   90.00
#
_symmetry.space_group_name_H-M   'P 1'
#
loop_
_entity.id
_entity.type
_entity.pdbx_description
1 polymer ?
#
loop_
_entity_poly.entity_id
_entity_poly.type
_entity_poly.pdbx_seq_one_letter_code
_entity_poly.pdbx_strand_id
1 'polypeptide(L)'
;MQKSHFSSVTAGLALAVGLLSLASSATAQSVLFHEDWESGTGEWVVALNSGAMASLQSDSAPACSSMFARETIKYSGGRVFTDDGIAVTGSTQYCLGAWVRTTAGGLPFVGVNVADINGNTTGMQHWLIGQSGYNTQYGPGDKVTAIIDDGDWHWLTKSFTTAGATQFLTVIFEHWSASASGTAGEFDDIMLVAGACPAAPPNSHTECDGATDMCNSSTGTCVECLGQGDCSGSTPVCDSGECVGCAGDSDCDFDEGLTVCAGSGACVECDTGKTDACTGNTSVCFDQECVVCSASDDSACTGTTPICDTGSNTCEGCDSDSDCAGFAGTPACAGTGACVECTASNITACAGPNPSCNVATNTCEGGVVVMDAGTDGGDDAGAGDGGPVTGDDGGPGTDDDGGTKKPDAGSTGGALSGGGCSCRTTQGAEGNVLPFLALGLFWLARGRKRR
;
A
#
# COMPACT_ATOMS: atom_id res chain seq x y z
N MET A 1 98.38 -11.96 -25.72
CA MET A 1 99.10 -10.73 -25.29
C MET A 1 98.30 -10.07 -24.17
N GLN A 2 99.00 -9.31 -23.33
CA GLN A 2 98.55 -8.39 -22.25
C GLN A 2 97.06 -8.06 -22.01
N LYS A 3 96.66 -8.03 -20.72
CA LYS A 3 96.01 -6.92 -19.93
C LYS A 3 94.70 -6.29 -20.48
N SER A 4 93.69 -5.89 -19.68
CA SER A 4 93.54 -5.77 -18.20
C SER A 4 92.15 -5.24 -17.76
N HIS A 5 91.87 -5.33 -16.44
CA HIS A 5 91.06 -4.43 -15.59
C HIS A 5 89.51 -4.50 -15.53
N PHE A 6 89.01 -4.65 -14.27
CA PHE A 6 87.81 -4.11 -13.59
C PHE A 6 86.40 -4.13 -14.29
N SER A 7 85.26 -4.22 -13.59
CA SER A 7 84.99 -4.05 -12.14
C SER A 7 83.81 -4.92 -11.64
N SER A 8 83.61 -4.93 -10.32
CA SER A 8 82.61 -5.72 -9.61
C SER A 8 81.23 -5.04 -9.54
N VAL A 9 80.15 -5.82 -9.68
CA VAL A 9 78.81 -5.48 -9.17
C VAL A 9 78.25 -6.73 -8.47
N THR A 10 78.09 -6.66 -7.15
CA THR A 10 77.57 -7.77 -6.33
C THR A 10 76.13 -7.47 -5.96
N ALA A 11 75.17 -8.17 -6.58
CA ALA A 11 73.77 -8.09 -6.17
C ALA A 11 73.53 -8.96 -4.92
N GLY A 12 73.09 -8.35 -3.83
CA GLY A 12 72.79 -9.05 -2.58
C GLY A 12 71.48 -9.84 -2.67
N LEU A 13 71.52 -11.12 -2.31
CA LEU A 13 70.34 -11.98 -2.24
C LEU A 13 69.63 -11.76 -0.89
N ALA A 14 68.52 -11.02 -0.88
CA ALA A 14 67.72 -10.81 0.32
C ALA A 14 66.80 -12.02 0.57
N LEU A 15 67.01 -12.70 1.71
CA LEU A 15 66.22 -13.87 2.10
C LEU A 15 64.89 -13.43 2.74
N ALA A 16 63.82 -13.44 1.96
CA ALA A 16 62.48 -13.12 2.46
C ALA A 16 61.92 -14.29 3.31
N VAL A 17 61.99 -14.17 4.63
CA VAL A 17 61.24 -15.03 5.55
C VAL A 17 59.78 -14.61 5.49
N GLY A 18 58.96 -15.33 4.73
CA GLY A 18 57.53 -15.07 4.67
C GLY A 18 56.86 -15.35 6.02
N LEU A 19 56.28 -14.32 6.64
CA LEU A 19 55.26 -14.53 7.67
C LEU A 19 54.04 -15.15 6.96
N LEU A 20 53.87 -16.46 7.13
CA LEU A 20 52.65 -17.13 6.75
C LEU A 20 51.55 -16.69 7.72
N SER A 21 50.75 -15.70 7.33
CA SER A 21 49.57 -15.30 8.09
C SER A 21 48.60 -16.47 8.14
N LEU A 22 48.47 -17.08 9.32
CA LEU A 22 47.38 -17.99 9.63
C LEU A 22 46.08 -17.18 9.62
N ALA A 23 45.47 -17.08 8.44
CA ALA A 23 44.08 -16.69 8.33
C ALA A 23 43.26 -17.79 9.00
N SER A 24 42.89 -17.58 10.26
CA SER A 24 41.98 -18.46 10.98
C SER A 24 40.73 -18.63 10.14
N SER A 25 40.49 -19.86 9.66
CA SER A 25 39.23 -20.18 9.01
C SER A 25 38.13 -20.03 10.05
N ALA A 26 37.35 -18.96 9.94
CA ALA A 26 36.15 -18.79 10.76
C ALA A 26 35.19 -19.92 10.38
N THR A 27 35.12 -20.94 11.23
CA THR A 27 34.05 -21.92 11.17
C THR A 27 32.73 -21.16 11.35
N ALA A 28 31.83 -21.25 10.37
CA ALA A 28 30.51 -20.62 10.47
C ALA A 28 29.85 -21.06 11.78
N GLN A 29 29.55 -20.08 12.65
CA GLN A 29 28.89 -20.33 13.92
C GLN A 29 27.45 -20.78 13.61
N SER A 30 27.04 -21.94 14.14
CA SER A 30 25.66 -22.39 13.97
C SER A 30 24.77 -21.67 14.97
N VAL A 31 23.83 -20.88 14.46
CA VAL A 31 22.67 -20.38 15.22
C VAL A 31 21.80 -21.59 15.56
N LEU A 32 21.45 -21.75 16.84
CA LEU A 32 20.60 -22.83 17.36
C LEU A 32 19.19 -22.35 17.68
N PHE A 33 19.04 -21.06 17.94
CA PHE A 33 17.79 -20.36 18.19
C PHE A 33 17.95 -18.89 17.78
N HIS A 34 16.91 -18.33 17.17
CA HIS A 34 16.77 -16.92 16.82
C HIS A 34 15.30 -16.53 17.02
N GLU A 35 15.05 -15.39 17.64
CA GLU A 35 13.71 -14.81 17.78
C GLU A 35 13.77 -13.34 17.41
N ASP A 36 13.04 -12.97 16.37
CA ASP A 36 12.89 -11.62 15.79
C ASP A 36 11.48 -11.05 15.98
N TRP A 37 10.58 -11.80 16.64
CA TRP A 37 9.18 -11.48 16.95
C TRP A 37 8.25 -11.23 15.76
N GLU A 38 8.76 -11.17 14.52
CA GLU A 38 8.00 -10.93 13.30
C GLU A 38 6.99 -12.07 13.01
N SER A 39 7.30 -13.28 13.49
CA SER A 39 6.40 -14.44 13.42
C SER A 39 5.40 -14.53 14.60
N GLY A 40 5.44 -13.57 15.52
CA GLY A 40 4.63 -13.55 16.73
C GLY A 40 5.18 -14.45 17.86
N THR A 41 4.56 -14.42 19.04
CA THR A 41 5.03 -15.15 20.23
C THR A 41 4.73 -16.66 20.22
N GLY A 42 4.66 -17.29 19.04
CA GLY A 42 4.20 -18.68 18.91
C GLY A 42 5.13 -19.70 19.59
N GLU A 43 6.43 -19.39 19.67
CA GLU A 43 7.46 -20.27 20.22
C GLU A 43 7.71 -20.07 21.73
N TRP A 44 6.86 -19.32 22.44
CA TRP A 44 7.09 -18.95 23.85
C TRP A 44 5.89 -19.20 24.77
N VAL A 45 6.21 -19.52 26.04
CA VAL A 45 5.25 -19.81 27.12
C VAL A 45 5.55 -19.05 28.41
N VAL A 46 4.49 -18.77 29.18
CA VAL A 46 4.58 -18.13 30.51
C VAL A 46 4.36 -19.16 31.62
N ALA A 47 5.34 -19.34 32.51
CA ALA A 47 5.28 -20.41 33.51
C ALA A 47 4.41 -20.12 34.76
N LEU A 48 3.60 -19.06 34.77
CA LEU A 48 2.69 -18.72 35.87
C LEU A 48 1.35 -18.19 35.35
N ASN A 49 0.30 -18.29 36.18
CA ASN A 49 -1.12 -18.08 35.84
C ASN A 49 -1.55 -16.63 35.46
N SER A 50 -0.70 -15.83 34.81
CA SER A 50 -1.15 -14.59 34.14
C SER A 50 -1.91 -14.89 32.84
N GLY A 51 -1.53 -15.95 32.13
CA GLY A 51 -2.04 -16.28 30.80
C GLY A 51 -1.68 -15.24 29.72
N ALA A 52 -0.80 -14.29 30.05
CA ALA A 52 -0.41 -13.18 29.19
C ALA A 52 1.11 -13.17 29.03
N MET A 53 1.55 -13.41 27.80
CA MET A 53 2.92 -13.17 27.33
C MET A 53 3.31 -11.69 27.47
N ALA A 54 4.60 -11.41 27.37
CA ALA A 54 5.08 -10.05 27.08
C ALA A 54 4.30 -9.48 25.90
N SER A 55 3.88 -8.21 25.99
CA SER A 55 3.16 -7.58 24.89
C SER A 55 4.14 -7.36 23.75
N LEU A 56 3.89 -7.97 22.60
CA LEU A 56 4.52 -7.53 21.36
C LEU A 56 4.15 -6.07 21.12
N GLN A 57 5.15 -5.25 20.88
CA GLN A 57 5.01 -3.85 20.53
C GLN A 57 5.80 -3.64 19.24
N SER A 58 5.34 -2.72 18.40
CA SER A 58 6.17 -2.19 17.33
C SER A 58 6.83 -0.91 17.81
N ASP A 59 8.06 -0.65 17.34
CA ASP A 59 8.55 0.72 17.39
C ASP A 59 7.70 1.57 16.42
N SER A 60 7.50 2.85 16.74
CA SER A 60 6.57 3.70 15.98
C SER A 60 7.13 4.20 14.65
N ALA A 61 8.41 3.92 14.40
CA ALA A 61 9.06 3.94 13.11
C ALA A 61 9.37 2.49 12.71
N PRO A 62 9.39 2.15 11.40
CA PRO A 62 9.65 0.79 10.93
C PRO A 62 11.13 0.42 11.12
N ALA A 63 11.49 0.08 12.35
CA ALA A 63 12.81 -0.46 12.67
C ALA A 63 13.06 -1.79 11.95
N CYS A 64 14.34 -2.15 11.80
CA CYS A 64 14.73 -3.43 11.22
C CYS A 64 14.49 -4.66 12.09
N SER A 65 13.92 -4.45 13.27
CA SER A 65 12.93 -5.32 13.88
C SER A 65 11.65 -4.49 14.06
N SER A 66 10.58 -4.86 13.36
CA SER A 66 9.30 -4.16 13.40
C SER A 66 8.50 -4.50 14.66
N MET A 67 8.79 -5.64 15.27
CA MET A 67 8.19 -6.14 16.50
C MET A 67 9.26 -6.45 17.54
N PHE A 68 9.04 -6.05 18.80
CA PHE A 68 9.87 -6.44 19.94
C PHE A 68 9.01 -6.89 21.13
N ALA A 69 9.56 -7.72 22.02
CA ALA A 69 8.88 -8.12 23.25
C ALA A 69 9.04 -7.05 24.35
N ARG A 70 7.94 -6.36 24.71
CA ARG A 70 7.88 -5.47 25.87
C ARG A 70 7.36 -6.23 27.10
N GLU A 71 8.23 -6.55 28.04
CA GLU A 71 7.85 -7.15 29.31
C GLU A 71 7.62 -6.09 30.40
N THR A 72 6.35 -5.94 30.81
CA THR A 72 5.93 -5.04 31.90
C THR A 72 5.58 -5.82 33.17
N ILE A 73 5.29 -7.11 33.05
CA ILE A 73 4.93 -8.01 34.15
C ILE A 73 6.22 -8.40 34.86
N LYS A 74 6.37 -7.93 36.09
CA LYS A 74 7.50 -8.33 36.95
C LYS A 74 7.40 -9.81 37.33
N TYR A 75 8.53 -10.47 37.52
CA TYR A 75 8.75 -11.84 38.04
C TYR A 75 7.59 -12.49 38.82
N SER A 76 7.01 -11.77 39.78
CA SER A 76 5.90 -12.22 40.62
C SER A 76 4.61 -12.55 39.85
N GLY A 77 4.48 -12.11 38.60
CA GLY A 77 3.36 -12.39 37.71
C GLY A 77 3.69 -13.31 36.53
N GLY A 78 4.97 -13.65 36.29
CA GLY A 78 5.36 -14.45 35.13
C GLY A 78 6.87 -14.52 34.91
N ARG A 79 7.28 -15.52 34.13
CA ARG A 79 8.57 -15.60 33.41
C ARG A 79 8.31 -16.22 32.05
N VAL A 80 9.06 -15.79 31.06
CA VAL A 80 8.85 -16.15 29.66
C VAL A 80 9.96 -17.10 29.20
N PHE A 81 9.59 -18.24 28.62
CA PHE A 81 10.49 -19.31 28.17
C PHE A 81 10.16 -19.73 26.74
N THR A 82 11.13 -20.24 25.99
CA THR A 82 10.82 -20.98 24.75
C THR A 82 9.99 -22.24 25.07
N ASP A 83 9.00 -22.55 24.24
CA ASP A 83 8.07 -23.70 24.44
C ASP A 83 8.81 -25.04 24.29
N ASP A 84 9.68 -25.13 23.29
CA ASP A 84 10.51 -26.31 23.03
C ASP A 84 11.93 -26.21 23.60
N GLY A 85 12.54 -27.38 23.81
CA GLY A 85 13.92 -27.53 24.28
C GLY A 85 14.93 -27.42 23.14
N ILE A 86 15.76 -26.38 23.17
CA ILE A 86 16.83 -26.15 22.20
C ILE A 86 17.97 -27.14 22.47
N ALA A 87 18.26 -28.01 21.49
CA ALA A 87 19.26 -29.05 21.61
C ALA A 87 20.69 -28.50 21.72
N VAL A 88 21.43 -28.95 22.74
CA VAL A 88 22.82 -28.59 22.99
C VAL A 88 23.66 -29.80 23.38
N THR A 89 24.97 -29.70 23.19
CA THR A 89 25.95 -30.66 23.72
C THR A 89 26.48 -30.18 25.07
N GLY A 90 26.58 -31.10 26.04
CA GLY A 90 27.19 -30.82 27.36
C GLY A 90 28.69 -30.50 27.28
N SER A 91 29.21 -29.76 28.25
CA SER A 91 30.62 -29.32 28.29
C SER A 91 31.09 -28.56 27.03
N THR A 92 30.17 -27.92 26.32
CA THR A 92 30.43 -27.18 25.07
C THR A 92 30.17 -25.69 25.30
N GLN A 93 30.94 -24.83 24.62
CA GLN A 93 30.79 -23.39 24.70
C GLN A 93 29.65 -22.92 23.79
N TYR A 94 28.85 -21.98 24.31
CA TYR A 94 27.79 -21.28 23.59
C TYR A 94 27.84 -19.79 23.92
N CYS A 95 27.14 -18.98 23.14
CA CYS A 95 26.85 -17.61 23.49
C CYS A 95 25.37 -17.31 23.36
N LEU A 96 24.81 -16.62 24.36
CA LEU A 96 23.53 -15.95 24.27
C LEU A 96 23.77 -14.50 23.88
N GLY A 97 23.07 -14.00 22.87
CA GLY A 97 22.99 -12.60 22.47
C GLY A 97 21.54 -12.12 22.45
N ALA A 98 21.32 -10.83 22.68
CA ALA A 98 20.04 -10.17 22.47
C ALA A 98 20.29 -8.66 22.31
N TRP A 99 19.46 -7.99 21.52
CA TRP A 99 19.24 -6.57 21.71
C TRP A 99 18.37 -6.38 22.96
N VAL A 100 18.79 -5.45 23.83
CA VAL A 100 18.06 -5.13 25.04
C VAL A 100 18.04 -3.63 25.24
N ARG A 101 16.84 -3.07 25.46
CA ARG A 101 16.66 -1.74 26.05
C ARG A 101 15.83 -1.85 27.32
N THR A 102 15.85 -0.79 28.12
CA THR A 102 15.06 -0.70 29.35
C THR A 102 14.59 0.71 29.56
N THR A 103 13.34 0.88 30.00
CA THR A 103 12.88 2.16 30.53
C THR A 103 13.65 2.47 31.83
N ALA A 104 13.97 3.74 32.07
CA ALA A 104 14.78 4.20 33.22
C ALA A 104 14.40 3.52 34.56
N GLY A 105 15.34 2.77 35.15
CA GLY A 105 15.16 2.04 36.41
C GLY A 105 14.41 0.70 36.30
N GLY A 106 14.24 0.19 35.09
CA GLY A 106 13.91 -1.20 34.80
C GLY A 106 15.13 -2.11 35.04
N LEU A 107 14.88 -3.37 35.42
CA LEU A 107 15.92 -4.37 35.67
C LEU A 107 15.57 -5.66 34.93
N PRO A 108 15.76 -5.72 33.60
CA PRO A 108 15.53 -6.92 32.82
C PRO A 108 16.63 -7.97 33.07
N PHE A 109 16.37 -9.22 32.71
CA PHE A 109 17.37 -10.27 32.58
C PHE A 109 17.06 -11.15 31.37
N VAL A 110 18.11 -11.64 30.71
CA VAL A 110 18.04 -12.69 29.68
C VAL A 110 19.03 -13.80 30.07
N GLY A 111 18.66 -15.05 29.82
CA GLY A 111 19.42 -16.21 30.23
C GLY A 111 18.93 -17.50 29.61
N VAL A 112 19.37 -18.61 30.20
CA VAL A 112 18.99 -19.97 29.79
C VAL A 112 18.58 -20.78 31.01
N ASN A 113 17.75 -21.81 30.80
CA ASN A 113 17.42 -22.79 31.82
C ASN A 113 17.67 -24.21 31.30
N VAL A 114 18.12 -25.12 32.16
CA VAL A 114 18.27 -26.53 31.77
C VAL A 114 16.89 -27.18 31.68
N ALA A 115 16.61 -27.80 30.53
CA ALA A 115 15.30 -28.33 30.18
C ALA A 115 15.34 -29.79 29.69
N ASP A 116 14.16 -30.37 29.44
CA ASP A 116 14.00 -31.51 28.52
C ASP A 116 13.67 -31.05 27.10
N ILE A 117 13.39 -32.00 26.20
CA ILE A 117 13.12 -31.72 24.78
C ILE A 117 11.83 -30.90 24.54
N ASN A 118 10.85 -30.96 25.45
CA ASN A 118 9.57 -30.25 25.36
C ASN A 118 9.57 -29.02 26.30
N GLY A 119 10.72 -28.34 26.40
CA GLY A 119 10.90 -27.11 27.18
C GLY A 119 10.78 -27.21 28.71
N ASN A 120 10.35 -28.35 29.26
CA ASN A 120 10.11 -28.50 30.70
C ASN A 120 11.40 -28.27 31.47
N THR A 121 11.38 -27.36 32.44
CA THR A 121 12.56 -27.01 33.23
C THR A 121 12.99 -28.18 34.13
N THR A 122 14.18 -28.74 33.92
CA THR A 122 14.69 -29.92 34.66
C THR A 122 15.86 -29.59 35.60
N GLY A 123 16.46 -28.40 35.49
CA GLY A 123 17.68 -28.06 36.24
C GLY A 123 17.75 -26.61 36.70
N MET A 124 18.98 -26.09 36.79
CA MET A 124 19.24 -24.73 37.25
C MET A 124 19.07 -23.70 36.12
N GLN A 125 18.53 -22.55 36.50
CA GLN A 125 18.48 -21.36 35.68
C GLN A 125 19.79 -20.58 35.78
N HIS A 126 20.23 -20.05 34.64
CA HIS A 126 21.43 -19.25 34.50
C HIS A 126 21.14 -17.92 33.80
N TRP A 127 21.24 -16.82 34.54
CA TRP A 127 21.20 -15.49 33.95
C TRP A 127 22.52 -15.15 33.27
N LEU A 128 22.45 -14.51 32.10
CA LEU A 128 23.62 -14.26 31.26
C LEU A 128 23.76 -12.78 30.89
N ILE A 129 22.64 -12.09 30.68
CA ILE A 129 22.54 -10.64 30.48
C ILE A 129 21.59 -10.12 31.57
N GLY A 130 21.87 -8.98 32.20
CA GLY A 130 21.02 -8.46 33.27
C GLY A 130 21.64 -7.39 34.16
N GLN A 131 21.18 -7.32 35.42
CA GLN A 131 21.68 -6.34 36.39
C GLN A 131 23.20 -6.48 36.64
N SER A 132 23.92 -5.37 36.54
CA SER A 132 25.35 -5.29 36.84
C SER A 132 25.73 -5.95 38.18
N GLY A 133 26.71 -6.85 38.14
CA GLY A 133 27.22 -7.57 39.31
C GLY A 133 26.45 -8.84 39.70
N TYR A 134 25.36 -9.19 39.02
CA TYR A 134 24.64 -10.45 39.24
C TYR A 134 25.46 -11.68 38.80
N ASN A 135 25.34 -12.82 39.50
CA ASN A 135 26.11 -14.05 39.18
C ASN A 135 25.40 -14.92 38.12
N THR A 136 26.16 -15.46 37.16
CA THR A 136 25.60 -16.40 36.15
C THR A 136 25.33 -17.79 36.69
N GLN A 137 25.95 -18.15 37.82
CA GLN A 137 25.98 -19.49 38.42
C GLN A 137 26.68 -20.56 37.56
N TYR A 138 27.31 -20.21 36.43
CA TYR A 138 28.18 -21.12 35.67
C TYR A 138 29.58 -21.27 36.26
N GLY A 139 30.07 -20.27 37.01
CA GLY A 139 31.37 -20.33 37.66
C GLY A 139 31.49 -19.41 38.87
N PRO A 140 32.41 -19.68 39.82
CA PRO A 140 32.66 -18.81 40.97
C PRO A 140 33.08 -17.40 40.52
N GLY A 141 32.25 -16.41 40.81
CA GLY A 141 32.50 -15.02 40.46
C GLY A 141 32.20 -14.66 39.00
N ASP A 142 31.69 -15.58 38.17
CA ASP A 142 31.23 -15.24 36.82
C ASP A 142 29.96 -14.38 36.88
N LYS A 143 29.96 -13.28 36.13
CA LYS A 143 28.94 -12.22 36.18
C LYS A 143 28.20 -12.08 34.86
N VAL A 144 26.94 -11.66 34.93
CA VAL A 144 26.16 -11.30 33.74
C VAL A 144 26.84 -10.16 32.97
N THR A 145 26.60 -10.10 31.66
CA THR A 145 26.82 -8.88 30.89
C THR A 145 25.80 -7.85 31.36
N ALA A 146 26.27 -6.65 31.74
CA ALA A 146 25.42 -5.63 32.34
C ALA A 146 24.54 -4.95 31.28
N ILE A 147 23.24 -4.85 31.56
CA ILE A 147 22.32 -3.98 30.80
C ILE A 147 22.66 -2.51 31.10
N ILE A 148 22.54 -1.68 30.07
CA ILE A 148 22.76 -0.23 30.13
C ILE A 148 21.38 0.43 30.27
N ASP A 149 21.25 1.36 31.22
CA ASP A 149 19.99 2.03 31.60
C ASP A 149 20.02 3.49 31.11
N ASP A 150 20.15 3.67 29.79
CA ASP A 150 20.07 4.97 29.09
C ASP A 150 18.77 5.13 28.28
N GLY A 151 18.12 4.02 27.91
CA GLY A 151 16.88 3.97 27.14
C GLY A 151 17.07 3.52 25.69
N ASP A 152 18.33 3.41 25.24
CA ASP A 152 18.67 3.02 23.87
C ASP A 152 18.79 1.49 23.74
N TRP A 153 18.74 0.98 22.51
CA TRP A 153 18.98 -0.43 22.21
C TRP A 153 20.48 -0.78 22.25
N HIS A 154 20.85 -1.79 23.04
CA HIS A 154 22.22 -2.31 23.10
C HIS A 154 22.29 -3.79 22.77
N TRP A 155 23.20 -4.16 21.86
CA TRP A 155 23.51 -5.56 21.58
C TRP A 155 24.40 -6.12 22.70
N LEU A 156 23.82 -6.97 23.54
CA LEU A 156 24.49 -7.54 24.70
C LEU A 156 24.69 -9.04 24.47
N THR A 157 25.90 -9.52 24.75
CA THR A 157 26.25 -10.94 24.56
C THR A 157 26.97 -11.50 25.76
N LYS A 158 26.84 -12.82 25.98
CA LYS A 158 27.53 -13.54 27.04
C LYS A 158 27.85 -14.98 26.63
N SER A 159 29.13 -15.30 26.53
CA SER A 159 29.58 -16.69 26.39
C SER A 159 29.46 -17.45 27.71
N PHE A 160 29.07 -18.72 27.63
CA PHE A 160 28.99 -19.67 28.74
C PHE A 160 29.41 -21.07 28.28
N THR A 161 29.44 -22.03 29.19
CA THR A 161 29.74 -23.44 28.86
C THR A 161 28.78 -24.34 29.61
N THR A 162 28.09 -25.22 28.88
CA THR A 162 27.08 -26.13 29.42
C THR A 162 27.69 -27.12 30.42
N ALA A 163 26.89 -27.58 31.40
CA ALA A 163 27.31 -28.68 32.25
C ALA A 163 27.41 -29.97 31.41
N GLY A 164 28.26 -30.92 31.81
CA GLY A 164 28.56 -32.12 31.01
C GLY A 164 27.39 -33.06 30.71
N ALA A 165 26.27 -32.92 31.44
CA ALA A 165 25.06 -33.70 31.25
C ALA A 165 23.90 -32.91 30.57
N THR A 166 24.10 -31.63 30.25
CA THR A 166 23.07 -30.81 29.59
C THR A 166 22.86 -31.29 28.14
N GLN A 167 21.60 -31.55 27.78
CA GLN A 167 21.19 -31.95 26.42
C GLN A 167 20.22 -30.94 25.78
N PHE A 168 19.43 -30.23 26.59
CA PHE A 168 18.50 -29.19 26.13
C PHE A 168 18.56 -27.98 27.05
N LEU A 169 18.33 -26.80 26.46
CA LEU A 169 18.11 -25.53 27.15
C LEU A 169 16.80 -24.92 26.67
N THR A 170 16.13 -24.15 27.53
CA THR A 170 15.22 -23.09 27.06
C THR A 170 15.92 -21.75 27.20
N VAL A 171 15.64 -20.81 26.27
CA VAL A 171 15.96 -19.40 26.49
C VAL A 171 14.89 -18.80 27.40
N ILE A 172 15.28 -17.87 28.27
CA ILE A 172 14.38 -17.21 29.22
C ILE A 172 14.73 -15.74 29.37
N PHE A 173 13.71 -14.89 29.45
CA PHE A 173 13.83 -13.54 29.98
C PHE A 173 12.83 -13.25 31.11
N GLU A 174 13.12 -12.20 31.88
CA GLU A 174 12.18 -11.64 32.85
C GLU A 174 12.40 -10.14 33.06
N HIS A 175 11.36 -9.49 33.57
CA HIS A 175 11.49 -8.19 34.22
C HIS A 175 11.54 -8.39 35.75
N TRP A 176 12.64 -8.01 36.42
CA TRP A 176 12.86 -8.39 37.81
C TRP A 176 11.89 -7.69 38.80
N SER A 177 11.61 -8.34 39.93
CA SER A 177 10.65 -7.82 40.92
C SER A 177 11.08 -6.52 41.61
N ALA A 178 12.39 -6.20 41.60
CA ALA A 178 12.91 -4.99 42.23
C ALA A 178 12.95 -3.74 41.31
N SER A 179 12.58 -3.86 40.03
CA SER A 179 12.48 -2.72 39.11
C SER A 179 11.53 -1.64 39.64
N ALA A 180 11.64 -0.39 39.16
CA ALA A 180 10.71 0.67 39.52
C ALA A 180 9.27 0.39 39.02
N SER A 181 8.26 1.08 39.54
CA SER A 181 6.86 0.89 39.08
C SER A 181 6.65 1.56 37.71
N GLY A 182 5.95 0.88 36.80
CA GLY A 182 5.70 1.40 35.45
C GLY A 182 6.89 1.30 34.48
N THR A 183 7.91 0.51 34.83
CA THR A 183 9.03 0.21 33.93
C THR A 183 8.77 -1.05 33.10
N ALA A 184 9.52 -1.20 32.02
CA ALA A 184 9.56 -2.38 31.16
C ALA A 184 11.01 -2.79 30.86
N GLY A 185 11.21 -4.08 30.63
CA GLY A 185 12.34 -4.59 29.86
C GLY A 185 11.90 -4.90 28.44
N GLU A 186 12.75 -4.60 27.46
CA GLU A 186 12.43 -4.74 26.04
C GLU A 186 13.55 -5.55 25.37
N PHE A 187 13.16 -6.54 24.57
CA PHE A 187 14.06 -7.57 24.07
C PHE A 187 13.82 -7.85 22.60
N ASP A 188 14.90 -8.01 21.84
CA ASP A 188 14.87 -8.29 20.41
C ASP A 188 16.07 -9.14 19.94
N ASP A 189 15.96 -9.71 18.74
CA ASP A 189 16.92 -10.62 18.07
C ASP A 189 17.61 -11.59 19.04
N ILE A 190 16.84 -12.36 19.79
CA ILE A 190 17.39 -13.21 20.85
C ILE A 190 18.05 -14.44 20.22
N MET A 191 19.38 -14.50 20.28
CA MET A 191 20.20 -15.55 19.64
C MET A 191 20.83 -16.49 20.66
N LEU A 192 20.72 -17.80 20.43
CA LEU A 192 21.63 -18.80 21.02
C LEU A 192 22.53 -19.38 19.92
N VAL A 193 23.84 -19.17 20.01
CA VAL A 193 24.82 -19.64 19.01
C VAL A 193 25.82 -20.62 19.61
N ALA A 194 26.29 -21.57 18.80
CA ALA A 194 27.37 -22.48 19.19
C ALA A 194 28.75 -21.82 19.09
N GLY A 195 29.57 -21.98 20.14
CA GLY A 195 30.90 -21.39 20.25
C GLY A 195 30.92 -20.03 20.94
N ALA A 196 31.91 -19.20 20.59
CA ALA A 196 32.05 -17.85 21.11
C ALA A 196 30.96 -16.91 20.57
N CYS A 197 30.78 -15.75 21.19
CA CYS A 197 29.84 -14.73 20.71
C CYS A 197 30.22 -14.22 19.31
N PRO A 198 29.23 -13.80 18.49
CA PRO A 198 29.50 -13.15 17.22
C PRO A 198 30.17 -11.80 17.45
N ALA A 199 30.96 -11.34 16.47
CA ALA A 199 31.69 -10.07 16.57
C ALA A 199 30.81 -8.82 16.36
N ALA A 200 29.58 -9.01 15.87
CA ALA A 200 28.56 -8.01 15.61
C ALA A 200 27.16 -8.60 15.91
N PRO A 201 26.13 -7.77 16.10
CA PRO A 201 24.73 -8.19 16.07
C PRO A 201 24.31 -8.82 14.72
N PRO A 202 23.18 -9.55 14.66
CA PRO A 202 22.66 -10.10 13.41
C PRO A 202 22.20 -9.02 12.41
N ASN A 203 21.71 -7.89 12.91
CA ASN A 203 21.23 -6.73 12.17
C ASN A 203 21.73 -5.43 12.84
N SER A 204 21.37 -4.28 12.28
CA SER A 204 21.33 -3.04 13.04
C SER A 204 19.91 -2.81 13.55
N HIS A 205 19.72 -2.73 14.86
CA HIS A 205 18.46 -2.36 15.50
C HIS A 205 18.21 -0.84 15.37
N THR A 206 18.17 -0.39 14.12
CA THR A 206 18.00 1.00 13.72
C THR A 206 16.54 1.21 13.34
N GLU A 207 15.91 2.21 13.95
CA GLU A 207 14.64 2.78 13.50
C GLU A 207 14.86 3.40 12.11
N CYS A 208 14.13 2.93 11.09
CA CYS A 208 14.21 3.51 9.76
C CYS A 208 13.39 4.80 9.69
N ASP A 209 14.02 5.90 9.27
CA ASP A 209 13.43 7.23 9.24
C ASP A 209 13.84 8.04 7.99
N GLY A 210 13.23 9.22 7.85
CA GLY A 210 13.58 10.18 6.80
C GLY A 210 13.19 9.71 5.40
N ALA A 211 14.20 9.53 4.53
CA ALA A 211 14.03 9.09 3.14
C ALA A 211 14.31 7.59 2.95
N THR A 212 14.60 6.87 4.03
CA THR A 212 14.73 5.42 4.03
C THR A 212 13.92 4.89 5.20
N ASP A 213 12.60 5.01 5.10
CA ASP A 213 11.62 4.71 6.15
C ASP A 213 10.92 3.36 5.94
N MET A 214 11.59 2.40 5.32
CA MET A 214 11.19 0.99 5.32
C MET A 214 12.38 0.10 5.66
N CYS A 215 12.18 -0.99 6.40
CA CYS A 215 13.23 -2.00 6.54
C CYS A 215 13.06 -3.14 5.53
N ASN A 216 14.14 -3.44 4.82
CA ASN A 216 14.29 -4.72 4.15
C ASN A 216 14.74 -5.79 5.15
N SER A 217 13.81 -6.60 5.65
CA SER A 217 14.06 -7.67 6.62
C SER A 217 14.98 -8.79 6.11
N SER A 218 15.20 -8.90 4.79
CA SER A 218 16.16 -9.87 4.23
C SER A 218 17.61 -9.40 4.30
N THR A 219 17.85 -8.09 4.45
CA THR A 219 19.19 -7.49 4.54
C THR A 219 19.46 -6.80 5.87
N GLY A 220 18.43 -6.52 6.67
CA GLY A 220 18.53 -5.77 7.93
C GLY A 220 18.92 -4.31 7.72
N THR A 221 18.50 -3.72 6.59
CA THR A 221 18.86 -2.35 6.19
C THR A 221 17.62 -1.52 5.88
N CYS A 222 17.66 -0.25 6.29
CA CYS A 222 16.69 0.75 5.88
C CYS A 222 16.83 1.10 4.39
N VAL A 223 15.69 1.23 3.72
CA VAL A 223 15.51 1.43 2.27
C VAL A 223 14.37 2.42 2.04
N GLU A 224 14.34 3.06 0.87
CA GLU A 224 13.26 3.95 0.43
C GLU A 224 12.04 3.17 -0.11
N CYS A 225 12.20 1.88 -0.43
CA CYS A 225 11.13 1.06 -0.98
C CYS A 225 11.37 -0.44 -0.78
N LEU A 226 10.28 -1.23 -0.80
CA LEU A 226 10.30 -2.70 -0.83
C LEU A 226 9.67 -3.27 -2.10
N GLY A 227 8.84 -2.48 -2.79
CA GLY A 227 8.30 -2.74 -4.11
C GLY A 227 7.83 -1.46 -4.82
N GLN A 228 7.35 -1.63 -6.06
CA GLN A 228 7.01 -0.50 -6.94
C GLN A 228 5.95 0.44 -6.34
N GLY A 229 4.97 -0.11 -5.62
CA GLY A 229 3.87 0.67 -5.02
C GLY A 229 4.26 1.56 -3.82
N ASP A 230 5.50 1.47 -3.34
CA ASP A 230 6.03 2.36 -2.31
C ASP A 230 6.62 3.65 -2.94
N CYS A 231 6.93 3.61 -4.23
CA CYS A 231 7.52 4.69 -5.01
C CYS A 231 6.45 5.51 -5.76
N SER A 232 6.73 6.79 -6.06
CA SER A 232 5.76 7.66 -6.74
C SER A 232 6.38 8.88 -7.42
N GLY A 233 5.59 9.53 -8.29
CA GLY A 233 5.99 10.76 -8.97
C GLY A 233 7.07 10.52 -10.03
N SER A 234 8.15 11.32 -9.98
CA SER A 234 9.29 11.20 -10.91
C SER A 234 10.22 10.03 -10.63
N THR A 235 9.97 9.28 -9.56
CA THR A 235 10.74 8.11 -9.14
C THR A 235 9.75 6.99 -8.77
N PRO A 236 9.06 6.39 -9.75
CA PRO A 236 8.03 5.39 -9.52
C PRO A 236 8.59 3.95 -9.41
N VAL A 237 9.85 3.72 -9.75
CA VAL A 237 10.44 2.38 -9.77
C VAL A 237 11.28 2.15 -8.52
N CYS A 238 10.98 1.10 -7.77
CA CYS A 238 11.85 0.57 -6.73
C CYS A 238 12.95 -0.30 -7.37
N ASP A 239 14.19 0.21 -7.43
CA ASP A 239 15.38 -0.59 -7.75
C ASP A 239 16.23 -0.77 -6.50
N SER A 240 16.42 -2.01 -6.08
CA SER A 240 17.39 -2.38 -5.03
C SER A 240 17.22 -1.66 -3.68
N GLY A 241 16.03 -1.09 -3.41
CA GLY A 241 15.71 -0.35 -2.19
C GLY A 241 15.80 1.18 -2.31
N GLU A 242 15.95 1.72 -3.52
CA GLU A 242 15.94 3.16 -3.83
C GLU A 242 14.83 3.43 -4.87
N CYS A 243 14.07 4.53 -4.71
CA CYS A 243 13.09 4.94 -5.70
C CYS A 243 13.79 5.70 -6.83
N VAL A 244 13.76 5.12 -8.03
CA VAL A 244 14.39 5.65 -9.24
C VAL A 244 13.36 5.97 -10.31
N GLY A 245 13.74 6.83 -11.26
CA GLY A 245 12.94 7.10 -12.45
C GLY A 245 12.89 5.87 -13.36
N CYS A 246 11.78 5.69 -14.08
CA CYS A 246 11.66 4.66 -15.11
C CYS A 246 12.74 4.84 -16.21
N ALA A 247 13.20 3.73 -16.79
CA ALA A 247 14.16 3.71 -17.89
C ALA A 247 13.50 3.32 -19.24
N GLY A 248 12.34 2.66 -19.19
CA GLY A 248 11.49 2.36 -20.33
C GLY A 248 10.06 2.01 -19.94
N ASP A 249 9.18 1.89 -20.94
CA ASP A 249 7.73 1.70 -20.73
C ASP A 249 7.40 0.41 -19.95
N SER A 250 8.21 -0.65 -20.12
CA SER A 250 8.09 -1.90 -19.35
C SER A 250 8.30 -1.75 -17.85
N ASP A 251 8.96 -0.67 -17.42
CA ASP A 251 9.14 -0.39 -15.99
C ASP A 251 7.84 0.16 -15.36
N CYS A 252 6.88 0.59 -16.19
CA CYS A 252 5.58 1.13 -15.78
C CYS A 252 4.42 0.11 -15.91
N ASP A 253 4.68 -1.14 -16.31
CA ASP A 253 3.68 -2.21 -16.46
C ASP A 253 2.94 -2.59 -15.15
N PHE A 254 3.34 -2.02 -13.99
CA PHE A 254 2.72 -2.24 -12.69
C PHE A 254 1.62 -1.22 -12.33
N ASP A 255 1.55 -0.09 -13.05
CA ASP A 255 0.63 1.01 -12.74
C ASP A 255 -0.54 1.03 -13.75
N GLU A 256 -1.75 0.79 -13.25
CA GLU A 256 -2.95 0.56 -14.06
C GLU A 256 -3.43 1.86 -14.74
N GLY A 257 -2.88 2.11 -15.93
CA GLY A 257 -3.17 3.26 -16.78
C GLY A 257 -1.90 4.03 -17.17
N LEU A 258 -0.90 4.08 -16.29
CA LEU A 258 0.30 4.90 -16.46
C LEU A 258 1.43 4.16 -17.20
N THR A 259 1.11 3.47 -18.30
CA THR A 259 2.02 2.53 -19.00
C THR A 259 3.21 3.15 -19.75
N VAL A 260 3.31 4.48 -19.82
CA VAL A 260 4.37 5.18 -20.55
C VAL A 260 5.41 5.74 -19.59
N CYS A 261 6.67 5.44 -19.83
CA CYS A 261 7.78 6.11 -19.17
C CYS A 261 8.08 7.47 -19.84
N ALA A 262 7.81 8.56 -19.13
CA ALA A 262 8.07 9.91 -19.61
C ALA A 262 9.56 10.26 -19.60
N GLY A 263 9.97 11.25 -20.40
CA GLY A 263 11.32 11.82 -20.36
C GLY A 263 11.74 12.44 -19.02
N SER A 264 10.80 12.58 -18.07
CA SER A 264 11.02 13.01 -16.68
C SER A 264 11.40 11.87 -15.72
N GLY A 265 11.26 10.60 -16.13
CA GLY A 265 11.38 9.42 -15.25
C GLY A 265 10.09 9.02 -14.55
N ALA A 266 8.98 9.75 -14.75
CA ALA A 266 7.66 9.38 -14.25
C ALA A 266 6.96 8.36 -15.16
N CYS A 267 6.13 7.50 -14.56
CA CYS A 267 5.13 6.71 -15.29
C CYS A 267 3.89 7.57 -15.51
N VAL A 268 3.36 7.58 -16.74
CA VAL A 268 2.28 8.45 -17.21
C VAL A 268 1.42 7.74 -18.26
N GLU A 269 0.26 8.29 -18.64
CA GLU A 269 -0.58 7.67 -19.68
C GLU A 269 0.03 7.85 -21.08
N CYS A 270 0.71 8.98 -21.33
CA CYS A 270 1.34 9.29 -22.60
C CYS A 270 2.50 10.30 -22.48
N ASP A 271 3.35 10.42 -23.49
CA ASP A 271 4.37 11.47 -23.58
C ASP A 271 4.58 11.92 -25.03
N THR A 272 5.35 12.99 -25.23
CA THR A 272 5.75 13.55 -26.53
C THR A 272 6.41 12.48 -27.40
N GLY A 273 5.72 12.06 -28.46
CA GLY A 273 6.18 11.00 -29.37
C GLY A 273 5.75 9.58 -28.95
N LYS A 274 4.97 9.45 -27.89
CA LYS A 274 4.30 8.21 -27.42
C LYS A 274 2.77 8.39 -27.36
N THR A 275 2.22 9.21 -28.25
CA THR A 275 0.78 9.52 -28.35
C THR A 275 -0.08 8.30 -28.66
N ASP A 276 0.49 7.29 -29.31
CA ASP A 276 -0.21 6.05 -29.69
C ASP A 276 -0.61 5.18 -28.48
N ALA A 277 -0.15 5.52 -27.27
CA ALA A 277 -0.65 4.94 -26.01
C ALA A 277 -2.10 5.38 -25.70
N CYS A 278 -2.49 6.59 -26.11
CA CYS A 278 -3.84 7.10 -26.00
C CYS A 278 -4.75 6.41 -27.04
N THR A 279 -5.73 5.65 -26.57
CA THR A 279 -6.60 4.83 -27.43
C THR A 279 -8.08 4.92 -27.05
N GLY A 280 -8.96 4.56 -27.98
CA GLY A 280 -10.40 4.62 -27.76
C GLY A 280 -10.92 6.06 -27.74
N ASN A 281 -11.67 6.42 -26.72
CA ASN A 281 -12.32 7.74 -26.61
C ASN A 281 -11.37 8.83 -26.08
N THR A 282 -10.28 8.46 -25.41
CA THR A 282 -9.23 9.35 -24.91
C THR A 282 -8.01 9.22 -25.81
N SER A 283 -8.12 9.75 -27.03
CA SER A 283 -7.13 9.57 -28.10
C SER A 283 -6.08 10.69 -28.23
N VAL A 284 -6.23 11.77 -27.45
CA VAL A 284 -5.35 12.95 -27.49
C VAL A 284 -4.45 12.95 -26.27
N CYS A 285 -3.14 13.01 -26.46
CA CYS A 285 -2.19 13.18 -25.36
C CYS A 285 -2.08 14.66 -24.97
N PHE A 286 -2.40 15.00 -23.73
CA PHE A 286 -2.32 16.37 -23.20
C PHE A 286 -1.73 16.37 -21.79
N ASP A 287 -0.64 17.10 -21.58
CA ASP A 287 0.10 17.20 -20.30
C ASP A 287 0.48 15.86 -19.65
N GLN A 288 0.68 14.81 -20.47
CA GLN A 288 0.96 13.41 -20.12
C GLN A 288 -0.26 12.56 -19.69
N GLU A 289 -1.48 13.11 -19.80
CA GLU A 289 -2.76 12.43 -19.63
C GLU A 289 -3.43 12.18 -20.99
N CYS A 290 -4.15 11.07 -21.14
CA CYS A 290 -4.94 10.77 -22.33
C CYS A 290 -6.35 11.36 -22.17
N VAL A 291 -6.63 12.39 -22.97
CA VAL A 291 -7.88 13.14 -22.96
C VAL A 291 -8.68 12.94 -24.25
N VAL A 292 -9.95 13.38 -24.25
CA VAL A 292 -10.80 13.26 -25.45
C VAL A 292 -10.37 14.27 -26.51
N CYS A 293 -10.07 15.50 -26.10
CA CYS A 293 -9.69 16.59 -26.98
C CYS A 293 -8.79 17.60 -26.27
N SER A 294 -8.14 18.49 -27.02
CA SER A 294 -7.33 19.60 -26.51
C SER A 294 -7.51 20.84 -27.37
N ALA A 295 -7.00 21.99 -26.92
CA ALA A 295 -6.97 23.23 -27.71
C ALA A 295 -6.18 23.12 -29.04
N SER A 296 -5.39 22.05 -29.22
CA SER A 296 -4.58 21.76 -30.40
C SER A 296 -5.09 20.57 -31.24
N ASP A 297 -6.02 19.78 -30.71
CA ASP A 297 -6.60 18.62 -31.38
C ASP A 297 -8.01 18.36 -30.84
N ASP A 298 -9.00 18.76 -31.62
CA ASP A 298 -10.43 18.55 -31.39
C ASP A 298 -11.01 17.47 -32.33
N SER A 299 -10.17 16.67 -32.99
CA SER A 299 -10.59 15.77 -34.07
C SER A 299 -11.55 14.65 -33.64
N ALA A 300 -11.58 14.32 -32.34
CA ALA A 300 -12.56 13.42 -31.74
C ALA A 300 -13.96 14.06 -31.54
N CYS A 301 -14.03 15.40 -31.44
CA CYS A 301 -15.27 16.14 -31.22
C CYS A 301 -16.07 16.26 -32.52
N THR A 302 -17.10 15.44 -32.64
CA THR A 302 -17.91 15.31 -33.86
C THR A 302 -19.39 15.14 -33.56
N GLY A 303 -20.24 15.33 -34.56
CA GLY A 303 -21.68 15.09 -34.46
C GLY A 303 -22.39 16.08 -33.51
N THR A 304 -22.98 15.57 -32.43
CA THR A 304 -23.72 16.37 -31.44
C THR A 304 -22.84 17.02 -30.37
N THR A 305 -21.55 16.71 -30.35
CA THR A 305 -20.56 17.36 -29.48
C THR A 305 -19.34 17.79 -30.30
N PRO A 306 -19.46 18.82 -31.16
CA PRO A 306 -18.40 19.25 -32.05
C PRO A 306 -17.37 20.17 -31.38
N ILE A 307 -17.67 20.75 -30.21
CA ILE A 307 -16.79 21.72 -29.53
C ILE A 307 -15.91 20.97 -28.52
N CYS A 308 -14.63 21.34 -28.41
CA CYS A 308 -13.79 20.88 -27.30
C CYS A 308 -13.83 21.90 -26.15
N ASP A 309 -14.36 21.50 -24.99
CA ASP A 309 -14.17 22.27 -23.75
C ASP A 309 -12.75 22.07 -23.24
N THR A 310 -11.87 23.02 -23.55
CA THR A 310 -10.47 23.04 -23.10
C THR A 310 -10.28 23.16 -21.58
N GLY A 311 -11.35 23.39 -20.81
CA GLY A 311 -11.34 23.38 -19.35
C GLY A 311 -11.56 22.00 -18.74
N SER A 312 -12.27 21.10 -19.43
CA SER A 312 -12.50 19.69 -19.02
C SER A 312 -11.80 18.67 -19.92
N ASN A 313 -11.27 19.09 -21.06
CA ASN A 313 -10.74 18.26 -22.15
C ASN A 313 -11.76 17.21 -22.66
N THR A 314 -13.05 17.58 -22.63
CA THR A 314 -14.17 16.77 -23.14
C THR A 314 -14.90 17.49 -24.27
N CYS A 315 -15.61 16.72 -25.10
CA CYS A 315 -16.40 17.28 -26.19
C CYS A 315 -17.80 17.70 -25.71
N GLU A 316 -18.21 18.92 -26.05
CA GLU A 316 -19.51 19.49 -25.73
C GLU A 316 -20.29 19.94 -26.98
N GLY A 317 -21.58 20.19 -26.81
CA GLY A 317 -22.44 20.75 -27.85
C GLY A 317 -22.19 22.24 -28.06
N CYS A 318 -22.52 22.77 -29.24
CA CYS A 318 -22.61 24.21 -29.43
C CYS A 318 -23.78 24.80 -28.59
N ASP A 319 -23.60 26.01 -28.09
CA ASP A 319 -24.66 26.82 -27.45
C ASP A 319 -25.24 27.86 -28.43
N SER A 320 -24.47 28.24 -29.46
CA SER A 320 -24.74 29.35 -30.36
C SER A 320 -24.06 29.20 -31.73
N ASP A 321 -24.58 29.92 -32.73
CA ASP A 321 -23.98 29.98 -34.07
C ASP A 321 -22.52 30.48 -34.08
N SER A 322 -22.10 31.25 -33.06
CA SER A 322 -20.71 31.70 -32.91
C SER A 322 -19.74 30.55 -32.66
N ASP A 323 -20.17 29.51 -31.95
CA ASP A 323 -19.34 28.35 -31.63
C ASP A 323 -19.11 27.50 -32.90
N CYS A 324 -20.08 27.54 -33.81
CA CYS A 324 -20.01 26.89 -35.11
C CYS A 324 -19.21 27.67 -36.18
N ALA A 325 -18.70 28.87 -35.88
CA ALA A 325 -18.05 29.73 -36.87
C ALA A 325 -16.73 29.16 -37.45
N GLY A 326 -16.10 28.20 -36.75
CA GLY A 326 -14.91 27.48 -37.23
C GLY A 326 -15.19 26.34 -38.19
N PHE A 327 -16.43 25.82 -38.25
CA PHE A 327 -16.75 24.59 -38.97
C PHE A 327 -17.17 24.89 -40.41
N ALA A 328 -16.38 24.38 -41.36
CA ALA A 328 -16.58 24.64 -42.78
C ALA A 328 -17.90 24.02 -43.30
N GLY A 329 -18.85 24.89 -43.66
CA GLY A 329 -20.15 24.50 -44.23
C GLY A 329 -21.28 24.35 -43.21
N THR A 330 -20.97 24.34 -41.90
CA THR A 330 -21.97 24.16 -40.84
C THR A 330 -21.95 25.32 -39.82
N PRO A 331 -22.34 26.54 -40.21
CA PRO A 331 -22.20 27.75 -39.39
C PRO A 331 -23.31 27.97 -38.36
N ALA A 332 -24.33 27.12 -38.29
CA ALA A 332 -25.48 27.30 -37.41
C ALA A 332 -25.51 26.23 -36.31
N CYS A 333 -25.94 26.59 -35.10
CA CYS A 333 -26.06 25.66 -33.99
C CYS A 333 -27.48 25.10 -33.88
N ALA A 334 -27.62 23.77 -33.98
CA ALA A 334 -28.89 23.09 -33.75
C ALA A 334 -29.14 22.89 -32.25
N GLY A 335 -30.42 22.87 -31.84
CA GLY A 335 -30.83 22.56 -30.46
C GLY A 335 -30.50 21.14 -29.96
N THR A 336 -29.76 20.36 -30.74
CA THR A 336 -29.15 19.08 -30.36
C THR A 336 -27.66 19.20 -29.99
N GLY A 337 -27.10 20.42 -29.96
CA GLY A 337 -25.67 20.68 -29.76
C GLY A 337 -24.79 20.49 -31.00
N ALA A 338 -25.39 20.13 -32.15
CA ALA A 338 -24.66 19.89 -33.39
C ALA A 338 -24.51 21.18 -34.22
N CYS A 339 -23.33 21.41 -34.78
CA CYS A 339 -23.15 22.40 -35.84
C CYS A 339 -23.71 21.85 -37.17
N VAL A 340 -24.57 22.63 -37.80
CA VAL A 340 -25.37 22.26 -38.98
C VAL A 340 -25.34 23.37 -40.04
N GLU A 341 -25.76 23.08 -41.27
CA GLU A 341 -25.72 24.06 -42.37
C GLU A 341 -26.64 25.26 -42.12
N CYS A 342 -27.80 25.02 -41.48
CA CYS A 342 -28.78 26.05 -41.18
C CYS A 342 -29.76 25.64 -40.07
N THR A 343 -30.44 26.63 -39.49
CA THR A 343 -31.59 26.44 -38.60
C THR A 343 -32.69 27.44 -38.94
N ALA A 344 -33.87 27.30 -38.30
CA ALA A 344 -34.96 28.27 -38.43
C ALA A 344 -34.56 29.71 -38.05
N SER A 345 -33.55 29.87 -37.20
CA SER A 345 -33.02 31.18 -36.76
C SER A 345 -31.96 31.76 -37.72
N ASN A 346 -31.31 30.92 -38.52
CA ASN A 346 -30.21 31.32 -39.41
C ASN A 346 -30.42 30.79 -40.85
N ILE A 347 -31.61 31.06 -41.40
CA ILE A 347 -31.96 30.72 -42.79
C ILE A 347 -31.03 31.45 -43.78
N THR A 348 -30.48 32.60 -43.40
CA THR A 348 -29.53 33.40 -44.19
C THR A 348 -28.15 32.77 -44.37
N ALA A 349 -27.80 31.72 -43.62
CA ALA A 349 -26.60 30.92 -43.87
C ALA A 349 -26.69 30.16 -45.22
N CYS A 350 -27.91 29.78 -45.63
CA CYS A 350 -28.15 29.16 -46.93
C CYS A 350 -28.05 30.20 -48.06
N ALA A 351 -26.97 30.13 -48.83
CA ALA A 351 -26.67 31.06 -49.91
C ALA A 351 -26.27 30.35 -51.21
N GLY A 352 -26.30 31.09 -52.33
CA GLY A 352 -25.92 30.56 -53.65
C GLY A 352 -26.98 29.62 -54.23
N PRO A 353 -26.62 28.41 -54.72
CA PRO A 353 -27.55 27.52 -55.42
C PRO A 353 -28.61 26.90 -54.51
N ASN A 354 -28.34 26.84 -53.19
CA ASN A 354 -29.22 26.25 -52.18
C ASN A 354 -29.66 27.32 -51.16
N PRO A 355 -30.60 28.22 -51.51
CA PRO A 355 -30.98 29.36 -50.67
C PRO A 355 -32.08 29.06 -49.63
N SER A 356 -32.53 27.80 -49.52
CA SER A 356 -33.63 27.41 -48.62
C SER A 356 -33.12 26.48 -47.52
N CYS A 357 -33.53 26.71 -46.27
CA CYS A 357 -33.18 25.84 -45.15
C CYS A 357 -34.28 24.78 -44.92
N ASN A 358 -33.95 23.50 -45.05
CA ASN A 358 -34.81 22.43 -44.59
C ASN A 358 -34.59 22.21 -43.08
N VAL A 359 -35.43 22.85 -42.27
CA VAL A 359 -35.37 22.79 -40.79
C VAL A 359 -35.69 21.42 -40.17
N ALA A 360 -36.12 20.43 -40.97
CA ALA A 360 -36.30 19.06 -40.49
C ALA A 360 -35.01 18.22 -40.60
N THR A 361 -34.10 18.59 -41.49
CA THR A 361 -32.80 17.94 -41.71
C THR A 361 -31.61 18.83 -41.36
N ASN A 362 -31.84 20.12 -41.12
CA ASN A 362 -30.85 21.18 -40.92
C ASN A 362 -29.84 21.31 -42.07
N THR A 363 -30.32 21.15 -43.31
CA THR A 363 -29.52 21.26 -44.54
C THR A 363 -30.06 22.33 -45.49
N CYS A 364 -29.18 22.92 -46.29
CA CYS A 364 -29.51 23.91 -47.30
C CYS A 364 -29.88 23.20 -48.61
N GLU A 365 -31.09 23.45 -49.10
CA GLU A 365 -31.65 22.84 -50.30
C GLU A 365 -31.89 23.87 -51.43
N GLY A 366 -31.84 23.36 -52.66
CA GLY A 366 -32.17 24.13 -53.86
C GLY A 366 -33.64 24.54 -53.86
N GLY A 367 -33.91 25.84 -53.89
CA GLY A 367 -35.28 26.37 -53.81
C GLY A 367 -36.13 25.91 -55.00
N VAL A 368 -37.13 25.07 -54.74
CA VAL A 368 -38.27 24.91 -55.66
C VAL A 368 -38.99 26.25 -55.67
N VAL A 369 -38.84 27.00 -56.77
CA VAL A 369 -39.61 28.20 -57.01
C VAL A 369 -41.06 27.77 -57.27
N VAL A 370 -41.85 27.66 -56.22
CA VAL A 370 -43.31 27.55 -56.34
C VAL A 370 -43.78 28.92 -56.83
N MET A 371 -43.81 29.07 -58.16
CA MET A 371 -44.55 30.17 -58.77
C MET A 371 -46.03 29.92 -58.47
N ASP A 372 -46.55 30.70 -57.53
CA ASP A 372 -47.96 30.69 -57.19
C ASP A 372 -48.75 31.09 -58.44
N ALA A 373 -49.47 30.12 -59.03
CA ALA A 373 -50.23 30.33 -60.24
C ALA A 373 -51.55 31.03 -59.86
N GLY A 374 -51.50 32.36 -59.80
CA GLY A 374 -52.70 33.16 -59.58
C GLY A 374 -53.77 32.88 -60.62
N THR A 375 -55.02 32.78 -60.17
CA THR A 375 -56.21 32.86 -61.04
C THR A 375 -57.12 33.95 -60.54
N ASP A 376 -57.24 34.97 -61.37
CA ASP A 376 -58.02 36.18 -61.23
C ASP A 376 -59.44 36.06 -61.82
N GLY A 377 -60.43 36.57 -61.08
CA GLY A 377 -61.68 37.17 -61.57
C GLY A 377 -62.67 36.35 -62.43
N GLY A 378 -63.88 36.15 -61.91
CA GLY A 378 -65.05 35.76 -62.72
C GLY A 378 -66.29 35.45 -61.90
N ASP A 379 -67.27 36.36 -61.88
CA ASP A 379 -68.53 36.22 -61.15
C ASP A 379 -69.50 35.20 -61.77
N ASP A 380 -70.26 34.48 -60.93
CA ASP A 380 -71.70 34.26 -61.17
C ASP A 380 -72.45 33.84 -59.88
N ALA A 381 -73.74 34.18 -59.77
CA ALA A 381 -74.48 34.23 -58.50
C ALA A 381 -75.32 32.97 -58.15
N GLY A 382 -75.63 32.74 -56.86
CA GLY A 382 -76.50 31.60 -56.47
C GLY A 382 -76.85 31.37 -54.98
N ALA A 383 -77.43 32.36 -54.30
CA ALA A 383 -78.27 32.32 -53.06
C ALA A 383 -78.45 31.05 -52.16
N GLY A 384 -78.37 31.29 -50.83
CA GLY A 384 -79.11 30.60 -49.76
C GLY A 384 -78.38 29.45 -49.03
N ASP A 385 -78.62 29.14 -47.75
CA ASP A 385 -79.36 29.82 -46.66
C ASP A 385 -78.93 29.20 -45.29
N GLY A 386 -79.12 29.90 -44.16
CA GLY A 386 -79.16 29.33 -42.80
C GLY A 386 -77.85 28.82 -42.13
N GLY A 387 -77.33 29.56 -41.14
CA GLY A 387 -76.59 28.97 -40.01
C GLY A 387 -77.53 28.70 -38.82
N PRO A 388 -77.05 28.67 -37.56
CA PRO A 388 -75.72 28.32 -37.05
C PRO A 388 -75.77 27.15 -36.04
N VAL A 389 -74.62 26.68 -35.54
CA VAL A 389 -74.56 25.87 -34.30
C VAL A 389 -73.68 26.55 -33.25
N THR A 390 -74.24 26.73 -32.05
CA THR A 390 -73.61 27.36 -30.89
C THR A 390 -73.40 26.35 -29.77
N GLY A 391 -72.22 26.38 -29.16
CA GLY A 391 -72.03 26.41 -27.70
C GLY A 391 -72.51 25.24 -26.82
N ASP A 392 -71.52 24.54 -26.25
CA ASP A 392 -71.35 24.26 -24.81
C ASP A 392 -72.10 23.11 -24.09
N ASP A 393 -71.54 22.81 -22.90
CA ASP A 393 -72.02 22.00 -21.77
C ASP A 393 -71.87 20.45 -21.75
N GLY A 394 -70.68 19.98 -21.35
CA GLY A 394 -70.46 19.57 -19.93
C GLY A 394 -71.02 18.24 -19.36
N GLY A 395 -70.28 17.12 -19.53
CA GLY A 395 -70.15 16.00 -18.56
C GLY A 395 -71.41 15.21 -18.12
N PRO A 396 -71.31 14.34 -17.08
CA PRO A 396 -70.14 13.74 -16.43
C PRO A 396 -70.04 12.20 -16.66
N GLY A 397 -69.01 11.54 -16.11
CA GLY A 397 -68.80 10.08 -16.24
C GLY A 397 -69.32 9.23 -15.07
N THR A 398 -69.17 7.90 -15.22
CA THR A 398 -69.19 6.87 -14.16
C THR A 398 -68.34 5.67 -14.57
N ASP A 399 -67.85 4.93 -13.58
CA ASP A 399 -66.81 3.90 -13.70
C ASP A 399 -67.30 2.47 -14.03
N ASP A 400 -66.33 1.55 -14.05
CA ASP A 400 -66.38 0.10 -13.76
C ASP A 400 -66.53 -1.00 -14.86
N ASP A 401 -65.65 -1.99 -14.65
CA ASP A 401 -65.68 -3.44 -14.96
C ASP A 401 -65.78 -4.01 -16.40
N GLY A 402 -64.59 -4.36 -16.93
CA GLY A 402 -64.13 -5.77 -17.08
C GLY A 402 -64.82 -6.73 -18.07
N GLY A 403 -64.06 -7.36 -19.01
CA GLY A 403 -64.69 -8.42 -19.83
C GLY A 403 -64.00 -9.16 -21.00
N THR A 404 -62.70 -9.50 -20.98
CA THR A 404 -62.10 -10.70 -21.66
C THR A 404 -61.96 -10.84 -23.22
N LYS A 405 -60.83 -11.50 -23.59
CA LYS A 405 -60.51 -12.37 -24.77
C LYS A 405 -59.94 -11.83 -26.11
N LYS A 406 -58.62 -12.04 -26.28
CA LYS A 406 -57.84 -12.80 -27.33
C LYS A 406 -58.12 -12.58 -28.85
N PRO A 407 -57.09 -12.68 -29.75
CA PRO A 407 -56.15 -13.82 -29.95
C PRO A 407 -54.66 -13.45 -29.76
N ASP A 408 -53.72 -14.33 -29.37
CA ASP A 408 -53.05 -15.47 -30.06
C ASP A 408 -52.07 -15.13 -31.21
N ALA A 409 -50.78 -15.02 -30.87
CA ALA A 409 -49.57 -15.49 -31.59
C ALA A 409 -48.33 -15.13 -30.72
N GLY A 410 -47.23 -15.87 -30.63
CA GLY A 410 -46.86 -17.22 -31.08
C GLY A 410 -45.49 -17.56 -30.47
N SER A 411 -45.19 -18.82 -30.15
CA SER A 411 -43.96 -19.21 -29.44
C SER A 411 -43.04 -20.10 -30.28
N THR A 412 -41.74 -19.79 -30.26
CA THR A 412 -40.64 -20.73 -30.49
C THR A 412 -39.45 -20.33 -29.62
N GLY A 413 -39.01 -21.22 -28.72
CA GLY A 413 -37.84 -21.00 -27.86
C GLY A 413 -36.57 -21.68 -28.37
N GLY A 414 -35.46 -21.42 -27.68
CA GLY A 414 -34.14 -22.05 -27.88
C GLY A 414 -33.17 -21.48 -26.85
N ALA A 415 -32.43 -22.32 -26.13
CA ALA A 415 -31.74 -21.97 -24.87
C ALA A 415 -30.20 -21.97 -24.97
N LEU A 416 -29.54 -21.84 -23.80
CA LEU A 416 -28.09 -21.87 -23.47
C LEU A 416 -27.44 -20.48 -23.34
N SER A 417 -26.58 -20.16 -22.34
CA SER A 417 -26.10 -20.89 -21.15
C SER A 417 -25.45 -19.92 -20.13
N GLY A 418 -25.48 -20.25 -18.83
CA GLY A 418 -24.69 -19.60 -17.76
C GLY A 418 -25.16 -18.20 -17.32
N GLY A 419 -24.98 -17.75 -16.08
CA GLY A 419 -24.53 -18.42 -14.85
C GLY A 419 -24.68 -17.42 -13.68
N GLY A 420 -25.46 -17.76 -12.65
CA GLY A 420 -25.84 -16.80 -11.59
C GLY A 420 -25.48 -17.31 -10.19
N CYS A 421 -24.74 -16.49 -9.43
CA CYS A 421 -24.22 -16.85 -8.12
C CYS A 421 -25.31 -17.03 -7.05
N SER A 422 -25.11 -18.00 -6.16
CA SER A 422 -25.97 -18.25 -5.00
C SER A 422 -25.24 -17.87 -3.70
N CYS A 423 -25.59 -16.75 -3.09
CA CYS A 423 -25.11 -16.41 -1.75
C CYS A 423 -25.79 -17.30 -0.70
N ARG A 424 -24.99 -17.94 0.15
CA ARG A 424 -25.42 -18.98 1.11
C ARG A 424 -25.58 -18.37 2.51
N THR A 425 -26.74 -18.55 3.13
CA THR A 425 -27.03 -18.07 4.49
C THR A 425 -26.84 -19.16 5.57
N THR A 426 -25.94 -18.88 6.52
CA THR A 426 -25.60 -19.62 7.76
C THR A 426 -24.65 -18.72 8.57
N GLN A 427 -24.74 -18.45 9.87
CA GLN A 427 -25.65 -18.78 11.00
C GLN A 427 -25.89 -17.47 11.82
N GLY A 428 -26.66 -17.36 12.92
CA GLY A 428 -27.35 -18.33 13.77
C GLY A 428 -26.70 -18.53 15.15
N ALA A 429 -26.89 -17.61 16.12
CA ALA A 429 -26.82 -17.86 17.57
C ALA A 429 -27.24 -16.61 18.39
N GLU A 430 -27.91 -16.81 19.54
CA GLU A 430 -28.36 -15.75 20.45
C GLU A 430 -27.35 -15.49 21.59
N GLY A 431 -27.24 -14.24 22.07
CA GLY A 431 -26.17 -13.83 23.00
C GLY A 431 -26.52 -12.62 23.88
N ASN A 432 -27.65 -12.70 24.59
CA ASN A 432 -28.10 -11.93 25.76
C ASN A 432 -27.22 -10.74 26.25
N VAL A 433 -27.71 -9.49 26.12
CA VAL A 433 -27.09 -8.28 26.67
C VAL A 433 -27.93 -7.69 27.81
N LEU A 434 -27.35 -7.55 29.00
CA LEU A 434 -27.96 -6.85 30.15
C LEU A 434 -27.19 -5.56 30.45
N PRO A 435 -27.86 -4.39 30.57
CA PRO A 435 -27.22 -3.15 30.98
C PRO A 435 -27.23 -2.98 32.49
N PHE A 436 -26.07 -2.77 33.12
CA PHE A 436 -25.99 -2.34 34.51
C PHE A 436 -25.97 -0.81 34.61
N LEU A 437 -27.10 -0.26 35.05
CA LEU A 437 -27.28 1.14 35.42
C LEU A 437 -27.05 1.28 36.94
N ALA A 438 -26.11 2.11 37.37
CA ALA A 438 -25.92 2.43 38.79
C ALA A 438 -25.52 3.92 38.98
N LEU A 439 -26.37 4.67 39.69
CA LEU A 439 -26.09 6.03 40.17
C LEU A 439 -25.20 5.99 41.43
N GLY A 440 -24.36 7.01 41.68
CA GLY A 440 -23.57 7.09 42.92
C GLY A 440 -22.83 8.42 43.16
N LEU A 441 -23.51 9.39 43.77
CA LEU A 441 -23.11 10.78 44.08
C LEU A 441 -21.75 11.05 44.81
N PHE A 442 -21.17 12.22 44.47
CA PHE A 442 -20.52 13.25 45.32
C PHE A 442 -19.46 12.92 46.41
N TRP A 443 -18.30 13.60 46.31
CA TRP A 443 -17.92 14.65 47.29
C TRP A 443 -16.94 15.70 46.71
N LEU A 444 -16.94 16.92 47.27
CA LEU A 444 -16.06 18.04 46.86
C LEU A 444 -14.84 18.20 47.80
N ALA A 445 -13.69 18.66 47.29
CA ALA A 445 -12.83 19.59 48.03
C ALA A 445 -11.92 20.43 47.12
N ARG A 446 -11.79 21.74 47.43
CA ARG A 446 -10.89 22.70 46.76
C ARG A 446 -9.46 22.64 47.34
N GLY A 447 -8.45 22.95 46.53
CA GLY A 447 -7.04 23.05 46.98
C GLY A 447 -6.14 23.99 46.18
N ARG A 448 -6.59 25.22 45.83
CA ARG A 448 -5.77 26.19 45.08
C ARG A 448 -4.75 26.90 45.98
N LYS A 449 -3.45 26.84 45.67
CA LYS A 449 -2.47 27.84 46.15
C LYS A 449 -1.31 28.06 45.17
N ARG A 450 -1.05 29.33 44.88
CA ARG A 450 0.16 29.81 44.19
C ARG A 450 1.35 29.80 45.14
N ARG A 451 2.54 29.55 44.62
CA ARG A 451 3.62 30.55 44.61
C ARG A 451 4.26 30.57 43.23
#